data_AF-A0A7C2ZUQ6-F1
#
_entry.id   AF-A0A7C2ZUQ6-F1
#
_cell.length_a   1.000
_cell.length_b   1.000
_cell.length_c   1.000
_cell.angle_alpha   90.00
_cell.angle_beta   90.00
_cell.angle_gamma   90.00
#
_symmetry.space_group_name_H-M   'P 1'
#
loop_
_entity.id
_entity.type
_entity.pdbx_description
1 polymer ?
#
loop_
_entity_poly.entity_id
_entity_poly.type
_entity_poly.pdbx_seq_one_letter_code
_entity_poly.pdbx_strand_id
1 'polypeptide(L)'
;MSSENIRLGLEILDEALPDGVPRSSLLVLAGPGGTGKTFLALIITKRFLLNSEPVIYVTLDDDPASIISRMNRLDVDVYSYIRNKQLMIIDGFSFRIRDKKGKTHFSVVEEVDPQNPEQILLHNYSTN
;
A
#
# COMPACT_ATOMS: atom_id res chain seq x y z
N MET A 1 -4.75 -17.74 -19.44
CA MET A 1 -4.19 -17.64 -18.07
C MET A 1 -5.37 -17.82 -17.13
N SER A 2 -5.44 -18.90 -16.37
CA SER A 2 -6.47 -19.07 -15.34
C SER A 2 -6.33 -17.94 -14.32
N SER A 3 -7.42 -17.22 -14.02
CA SER A 3 -7.40 -16.19 -12.98
C SER A 3 -7.20 -16.87 -11.63
N GLU A 4 -5.99 -16.78 -11.08
CA GLU A 4 -5.73 -17.19 -9.70
C GLU A 4 -6.51 -16.25 -8.77
N ASN A 5 -7.25 -16.81 -7.83
CA ASN A 5 -7.93 -16.04 -6.80
C ASN A 5 -7.05 -15.96 -5.55
N ILE A 6 -7.09 -14.81 -4.88
CA ILE A 6 -6.33 -14.53 -3.67
C ILE A 6 -7.24 -14.34 -2.47
N ARG A 7 -6.78 -14.78 -1.30
CA ARG A 7 -7.38 -14.49 0.00
C ARG A 7 -6.81 -13.18 0.56
N LEU A 8 -7.68 -12.36 1.14
CA LEU A 8 -7.33 -11.02 1.63
C LEU A 8 -6.66 -11.06 3.02
N GLY A 9 -6.71 -12.21 3.72
CA GLY A 9 -6.01 -12.39 4.99
C GLY A 9 -6.78 -11.85 6.19
N LEU A 10 -8.10 -11.71 6.06
CA LEU A 10 -9.03 -11.37 7.12
C LEU A 10 -10.15 -12.39 7.10
N GLU A 11 -10.31 -13.12 8.20
CA GLU A 11 -11.31 -14.20 8.33
C GLU A 11 -12.69 -13.77 7.84
N ILE A 12 -13.20 -12.64 8.34
CA ILE A 12 -14.50 -12.11 7.93
C ILE A 12 -14.62 -11.81 6.43
N LEU A 13 -13.54 -11.36 5.77
CA LEU A 13 -13.54 -11.08 4.33
C LEU A 13 -13.38 -12.36 3.52
N ASP A 14 -12.56 -13.29 4.00
CA ASP A 14 -12.32 -14.58 3.34
C ASP A 14 -13.54 -15.51 3.46
N GLU A 15 -14.33 -15.38 4.53
CA GLU A 15 -15.66 -16.01 4.67
C GLU A 15 -16.69 -15.38 3.72
N ALA A 16 -16.71 -14.05 3.64
CA ALA A 16 -17.62 -13.34 2.75
C ALA A 16 -17.30 -13.54 1.26
N LEU A 17 -16.02 -13.81 0.93
CA LEU A 17 -15.52 -14.07 -0.41
C LEU A 17 -14.89 -15.47 -0.44
N PRO A 18 -15.70 -16.54 -0.42
CA PRO A 18 -15.24 -17.92 -0.23
C PRO A 18 -14.38 -18.44 -1.38
N ASP A 19 -14.45 -17.84 -2.55
CA ASP A 19 -13.57 -18.18 -3.68
C ASP A 19 -12.34 -17.25 -3.76
N GLY A 20 -12.25 -16.25 -2.88
CA GLY A 20 -11.25 -15.19 -2.94
C GLY A 20 -11.56 -14.13 -3.99
N VAL A 21 -10.56 -13.29 -4.27
CA VAL A 21 -10.64 -12.19 -5.25
C VAL A 21 -9.73 -12.51 -6.43
N PRO A 22 -10.16 -12.36 -7.70
CA PRO A 22 -9.28 -12.57 -8.85
C PRO A 22 -8.04 -11.65 -8.79
N ARG A 23 -6.84 -12.18 -9.05
CA ARG A 23 -5.58 -11.41 -9.05
C ARG A 23 -5.62 -10.17 -9.95
N SER A 24 -6.31 -10.24 -11.08
CA SER A 24 -6.40 -9.14 -12.07
C SER A 24 -7.61 -8.22 -11.82
N SER A 25 -8.01 -8.01 -10.57
CA SER A 25 -9.17 -7.19 -10.22
C SER A 25 -8.77 -5.85 -9.60
N LEU A 26 -9.69 -4.89 -9.69
CA LEU A 26 -9.66 -3.66 -8.91
C LEU A 26 -10.59 -3.82 -7.71
N LEU A 27 -10.03 -3.81 -6.50
CA LEU A 27 -10.81 -3.81 -5.26
C LEU A 27 -10.93 -2.38 -4.73
N VAL A 28 -12.17 -1.95 -4.46
CA VAL A 28 -12.46 -0.63 -3.87
C VAL A 28 -13.01 -0.80 -2.46
N LEU A 29 -12.34 -0.21 -1.48
CA LEU A 29 -12.83 -0.12 -0.10
C LEU A 29 -13.57 1.20 0.08
N ALA A 30 -14.90 1.16 0.19
CA ALA A 30 -15.75 2.35 0.32
C ALA A 30 -16.44 2.41 1.69
N GLY A 31 -16.58 3.62 2.24
CA GLY A 31 -17.29 3.85 3.50
C GLY A 31 -16.89 5.18 4.17
N PRO A 32 -17.67 5.66 5.15
CA PRO A 32 -17.39 6.90 5.89
C PRO A 32 -15.99 6.97 6.52
N GLY A 33 -15.51 8.17 6.84
CA GLY A 33 -14.28 8.36 7.61
C GLY A 33 -14.33 7.57 8.93
N GLY A 34 -13.20 6.96 9.32
CA GLY A 34 -13.11 6.19 10.57
C GLY A 34 -13.64 4.75 10.53
N THR A 35 -14.19 4.26 9.42
CA THR A 35 -14.70 2.88 9.31
C THR A 35 -13.62 1.80 9.13
N GLY A 36 -12.33 2.15 9.27
CA GLY A 36 -11.24 1.18 9.22
C GLY A 36 -10.69 0.85 7.82
N LYS A 37 -11.04 1.60 6.75
CA LYS A 37 -10.53 1.36 5.39
C LYS A 37 -9.00 1.31 5.31
N THR A 38 -8.30 2.28 5.90
CA THR A 38 -6.84 2.30 5.96
C THR A 38 -6.32 1.07 6.68
N PHE A 39 -6.94 0.68 7.80
CA PHE A 39 -6.56 -0.51 8.54
C PHE A 39 -6.70 -1.79 7.69
N LEU A 40 -7.82 -1.95 6.97
CA LEU A 40 -8.02 -3.06 6.03
C LEU A 40 -6.94 -3.08 4.94
N ALA A 41 -6.61 -1.92 4.35
CA ALA A 41 -5.54 -1.82 3.35
C ALA A 41 -4.17 -2.25 3.91
N LEU A 42 -3.86 -1.91 5.16
CA LEU A 42 -2.62 -2.34 5.82
C LEU A 42 -2.60 -3.85 6.11
N ILE A 43 -3.73 -4.45 6.50
CA ILE A 43 -3.81 -5.91 6.68
C ILE A 43 -3.61 -6.64 5.35
N ILE A 44 -4.24 -6.17 4.27
CA ILE A 44 -4.05 -6.73 2.93
C ILE A 44 -2.58 -6.57 2.48
N THR A 45 -1.97 -5.41 2.75
CA THR A 45 -0.53 -5.18 2.49
C THR A 45 0.33 -6.17 3.25
N LYS A 46 0.10 -6.35 4.55
CA LYS A 46 0.79 -7.35 5.38
C LYS A 46 0.65 -8.76 4.78
N ARG A 47 -0.55 -9.14 4.36
CA ARG A 47 -0.83 -10.44 3.75
C ARG A 47 0.06 -10.66 2.52
N PHE A 48 0.13 -9.71 1.59
CA PHE A 48 1.00 -9.82 0.41
C PHE A 48 2.48 -9.94 0.78
N LEU A 49 2.97 -9.07 1.67
CA LEU A 49 4.37 -9.09 2.11
C LEU A 49 4.76 -10.43 2.75
N LEU A 50 3.87 -11.05 3.53
CA LEU A 50 4.10 -12.38 4.13
C LEU A 50 4.17 -13.52 3.11
N ASN A 51 3.56 -13.37 1.92
CA ASN A 51 3.71 -14.35 0.81
C ASN A 51 4.86 -14.01 -0.13
N SER A 52 5.75 -13.09 0.25
CA SER A 52 6.81 -12.59 -0.63
C SER A 52 6.28 -11.90 -1.90
N GLU A 53 5.07 -11.34 -1.85
CA GLU A 53 4.51 -10.55 -2.95
C GLU A 53 4.80 -9.06 -2.69
N PRO A 54 5.52 -8.36 -3.59
CA PRO A 54 5.88 -6.97 -3.39
C PRO A 54 4.66 -6.04 -3.50
N VAL A 55 4.65 -4.97 -2.70
CA VAL A 55 3.55 -4.00 -2.64
C VAL A 55 4.05 -2.58 -2.85
N ILE A 56 3.32 -1.83 -3.68
CA ILE A 56 3.41 -0.37 -3.75
C ILE A 56 2.26 0.19 -2.93
N TYR A 57 2.58 0.95 -1.89
CA TYR A 57 1.61 1.64 -1.05
C TYR A 57 1.65 3.14 -1.34
N VAL A 58 0.59 3.65 -1.95
CA VAL A 58 0.44 5.09 -2.22
C VAL A 58 -0.38 5.71 -1.10
N THR A 59 0.13 6.76 -0.46
CA THR A 59 -0.57 7.46 0.62
C THR A 59 -0.84 8.91 0.25
N LEU A 60 -2.09 9.35 0.43
CA LEU A 60 -2.56 10.71 0.09
C LEU A 60 -3.09 11.50 1.30
N ASP A 61 -3.58 10.79 2.31
CA ASP A 61 -4.26 11.35 3.49
C ASP A 61 -3.46 11.17 4.79
N ASP A 62 -2.43 10.32 4.79
CA ASP A 62 -1.55 10.05 5.92
C ASP A 62 -0.09 10.22 5.50
N ASP A 63 0.75 10.74 6.39
CA ASP A 63 2.20 10.77 6.15
C ASP A 63 2.81 9.36 6.21
N PRO A 64 3.91 9.11 5.47
CA PRO A 64 4.56 7.79 5.44
C PRO A 64 4.98 7.25 6.80
N ALA A 65 5.41 8.11 7.75
CA ALA A 65 5.84 7.65 9.07
C ALA A 65 4.67 7.11 9.88
N SER A 66 3.48 7.72 9.75
CA SER A 66 2.24 7.21 10.33
C SER A 66 1.83 5.85 9.74
N ILE A 67 1.99 5.64 8.43
CA ILE A 67 1.77 4.32 7.79
C ILE A 67 2.72 3.27 8.36
N ILE A 68 4.03 3.57 8.40
CA ILE A 68 5.05 2.65 8.93
C ILE A 68 4.77 2.30 10.40
N SER A 69 4.42 3.29 11.23
CA SER A 69 4.07 3.10 12.63
C SER A 69 2.90 2.14 12.82
N ARG A 70 1.84 2.29 12.01
CA ARG A 70 0.67 1.41 12.05
C ARG A 70 0.99 0.00 11.58
N MET A 71 1.81 -0.16 10.54
CA MET A 71 2.24 -1.49 10.09
C MET A 71 3.16 -2.19 11.10
N ASN A 72 4.06 -1.47 11.78
CA ASN A 72 4.87 -2.05 12.86
C ASN A 72 4.01 -2.60 14.01
N ARG A 73 2.86 -1.96 14.31
CA ARG A 73 1.88 -2.47 15.30
C ARG A 73 1.13 -3.72 14.83
N LEU A 74 1.27 -4.10 13.57
CA LEU A 74 0.74 -5.34 13.00
C LEU A 74 1.81 -6.43 12.92
N ASP A 75 2.88 -6.35 13.71
CA ASP A 75 3.99 -7.32 13.73
C ASP A 75 4.66 -7.52 12.36
N VAL A 76 4.76 -6.45 11.57
CA VAL A 76 5.48 -6.43 10.30
C VAL A 76 6.81 -5.71 10.50
N ASP A 77 7.95 -6.34 10.15
CA ASP A 77 9.23 -5.62 10.03
C ASP A 77 9.25 -4.82 8.74
N VAL A 78 8.57 -3.67 8.77
CA VAL A 78 8.37 -2.80 7.61
C VAL A 78 9.71 -2.39 7.00
N TYR A 79 10.72 -2.14 7.83
CA TYR A 79 12.03 -1.69 7.38
C TYR A 79 12.79 -2.77 6.61
N SER A 80 12.65 -4.04 6.98
CA SER A 80 13.20 -5.14 6.19
C SER A 80 12.58 -5.20 4.80
N TYR A 81 11.25 -5.13 4.72
CA TYR A 81 10.54 -5.15 3.42
C TYR A 81 10.92 -3.96 2.53
N ILE A 82 11.09 -2.76 3.12
CA ILE A 82 11.55 -1.58 2.38
C ILE A 82 12.98 -1.77 1.86
N ARG A 83 13.92 -2.22 2.71
CA ARG A 83 15.32 -2.44 2.29
C ARG A 83 15.43 -3.45 1.16
N ASN A 84 14.57 -4.48 1.18
CA ASN A 84 14.52 -5.53 0.17
C ASN A 84 13.68 -5.15 -1.06
N LYS A 85 13.17 -3.91 -1.15
CA LYS A 85 12.27 -3.43 -2.22
C LYS A 85 10.98 -4.25 -2.37
N GLN A 86 10.57 -4.94 -1.32
CA GLN A 86 9.30 -5.67 -1.26
C GLN A 86 8.15 -4.75 -0.84
N LEU A 87 8.43 -3.67 -0.11
CA LEU A 87 7.46 -2.61 0.17
C LEU A 87 8.02 -1.27 -0.32
N MET A 88 7.24 -0.58 -1.13
CA MET A 88 7.60 0.74 -1.66
C MET A 88 6.49 1.72 -1.32
N ILE A 89 6.83 2.82 -0.64
CA ILE A 89 5.86 3.84 -0.26
C ILE A 89 6.03 5.05 -1.17
N ILE A 90 4.92 5.47 -1.77
CA ILE A 90 4.80 6.70 -2.56
C ILE A 90 4.04 7.73 -1.72
N ASP A 91 4.67 8.86 -1.48
CA ASP A 91 4.15 9.93 -0.62
C ASP A 91 3.50 11.03 -1.46
N GLY A 92 2.16 11.05 -1.50
CA GLY A 92 1.39 12.18 -2.05
C GLY A 92 0.80 13.10 -0.99
N PHE A 93 0.99 12.78 0.29
CA PHE A 93 0.49 13.57 1.41
C PHE A 93 1.39 14.77 1.69
N SER A 94 2.70 14.53 1.81
CA SER A 94 3.66 15.57 2.21
C SER A 94 3.76 16.71 1.20
N PHE A 95 3.58 16.40 -0.09
CA PHE A 95 3.52 17.39 -1.17
C PHE A 95 2.48 18.47 -0.89
N ARG A 96 1.33 18.11 -0.31
CA ARG A 96 0.21 19.03 -0.09
C ARG A 96 0.45 19.99 1.08
N ILE A 97 1.38 19.67 1.99
CA ILE A 97 1.55 20.37 3.27
C ILE A 97 2.84 21.21 3.28
N ARG A 98 3.76 20.99 2.34
CA ARG A 98 5.08 21.65 2.33
C ARG A 98 5.32 22.44 1.06
N ASP A 99 5.84 23.66 1.23
CA ASP A 99 6.35 24.50 0.13
C ASP A 99 7.70 24.00 -0.45
N LYS A 100 8.31 22.94 0.11
CA LYS A 100 9.63 22.41 -0.31
C LYS A 100 9.60 20.90 -0.57
N LYS A 101 10.15 20.51 -1.72
CA LYS A 101 10.34 19.12 -2.18
C LYS A 101 11.46 18.41 -1.42
N GLY A 102 11.26 17.13 -1.06
CA GLY A 102 12.33 16.27 -0.55
C GLY A 102 11.80 15.11 0.30
N LYS A 103 12.49 13.96 0.24
CA LYS A 103 12.11 12.74 0.98
C LYS A 103 11.91 13.03 2.46
N THR A 104 10.68 12.86 2.94
CA THR A 104 10.28 13.04 4.34
C THR A 104 10.72 11.88 5.22
N HIS A 105 10.93 10.71 4.61
CA HIS A 105 11.38 9.50 5.27
C HIS A 105 12.25 8.68 4.32
N PHE A 106 13.29 8.00 4.82
CA PHE A 106 14.17 7.17 3.98
C PHE A 106 13.42 6.05 3.23
N SER A 107 12.28 5.67 3.78
CA SER A 107 11.36 4.66 3.26
C SER A 107 10.54 5.10 2.06
N VAL A 108 10.50 6.40 1.79
CA VAL A 108 9.76 6.96 0.66
C VAL A 108 10.62 6.76 -0.59
N VAL A 109 10.09 5.99 -1.53
CA VAL A 109 10.73 5.79 -2.82
C VAL A 109 10.66 7.10 -3.60
N GLU A 110 9.49 7.73 -3.61
CA GLU A 110 9.19 8.97 -4.32
C GLU A 110 8.10 9.79 -3.61
N GLU A 111 8.22 11.12 -3.72
CA GLU A 111 7.17 12.07 -3.36
C GLU A 111 6.54 12.58 -4.65
N VAL A 112 5.21 12.53 -4.74
CA VAL A 112 4.45 12.82 -5.97
C VAL A 112 3.41 13.91 -5.73
N ASP A 113 3.12 14.71 -6.76
CA ASP A 113 1.97 15.61 -6.76
C ASP A 113 0.69 14.81 -7.07
N PRO A 114 -0.25 14.63 -6.14
CA PRO A 114 -1.49 13.91 -6.41
C PRO A 114 -2.39 14.59 -7.44
N GLN A 115 -2.17 15.88 -7.75
CA GLN A 115 -2.88 16.60 -8.82
C GLN A 115 -2.32 16.27 -10.21
N ASN A 116 -1.15 15.63 -10.29
CA ASN A 116 -0.57 15.12 -11.53
C ASN A 116 -0.48 13.57 -11.48
N PRO A 117 -1.60 12.87 -11.76
CA PRO A 117 -1.69 11.41 -11.58
C PRO A 117 -0.72 10.63 -12.47
N GLU A 118 -0.17 11.21 -13.54
CA GLU A 118 0.86 10.55 -14.34
C GLU A 118 2.13 10.25 -13.53
N GLN A 119 2.45 11.06 -12.51
CA GLN A 119 3.57 10.77 -11.60
C GLN A 119 3.33 9.50 -10.77
N ILE A 120 2.07 9.15 -10.50
CA ILE A 120 1.70 7.91 -9.78
C ILE A 120 1.71 6.72 -10.75
N LEU A 121 1.26 6.94 -11.99
CA LEU A 121 1.05 5.88 -13.00
C LEU A 121 2.34 5.45 -13.72
N LEU A 122 3.38 6.29 -13.78
CA LEU A 122 4.59 6.03 -14.55
C LEU A 122 5.63 5.11 -13.88
N HIS A 123 5.30 4.50 -12.73
CA HIS A 123 6.14 3.47 -12.11
C HIS A 123 5.99 2.11 -12.78
N ASN A 124 6.31 2.06 -14.08
CA ASN A 124 6.65 0.81 -14.75
C ASN A 124 8.04 0.40 -14.25
N TYR A 125 8.11 -0.58 -13.35
CA TYR A 125 9.36 -1.26 -13.03
C TYR A 125 9.84 -1.96 -14.31
N SER A 126 10.68 -1.29 -15.09
CA SER A 126 11.56 -1.97 -16.03
C SER A 126 12.41 -2.94 -15.21
N THR A 127 12.01 -4.20 -15.26
CA THR A 127 12.82 -5.34 -14.85
C THR A 127 13.96 -5.43 -15.85
N ASN A 128 15.17 -5.07 -15.42
CA ASN A 128 16.40 -5.58 -16.03
C ASN A 128 16.75 -6.90 -15.34
#